data_AF-A0A7X5FSE9-F1
#
_entry.id   AF-A0A7X5FSE9-F1
#
_cell.length_a   1.000
_cell.length_b   1.000
_cell.length_c   1.000
_cell.angle_alpha   90.00
_cell.angle_beta   90.00
_cell.angle_gamma   90.00
#
_symmetry.space_group_name_H-M   'P 1'
#
loop_
_entity.id
_entity.type
_entity.pdbx_description
1 polymer ?
#
loop_
_entity_poly.entity_id
_entity_poly.type
_entity_poly.pdbx_seq_one_letter_code
_entity_poly.pdbx_strand_id
1 'polypeptide(L)'
;MKIILSILIFLLSLGSVFAVENKRDSLYNDYTNNVKNLCASSGSEWSGWKTGSLIKIVQVNYADINNQKGGDIIYKKYLKELQADASKIDSFGLGNGPVFLDKASYMYKETMSALYACAVMNVRVRTINTILKIPTTRSNLKEVLTKERDSTAKSLSEKGCLQVTDTSELSLRKTLLDNTTYQYCNYRYYLNYLDNVSKDSIETYFGDSTIAKDNFAKQDTNTAAVTQQIARGVNKIKNEIIHTKEVFPQAMVAFSEFEKTYASHIILQFILQDYIDLRTTLKSVMNPIGQVIYKASNAQAP
;
A
#
# COMPACT_ATOMS: atom_id res chain seq x y z
N MET A 1 -25.16 -13.84 -38.18
CA MET A 1 -23.68 -13.82 -38.36
C MET A 1 -23.03 -12.42 -38.28
N LYS A 2 -23.76 -11.29 -38.41
CA LYS A 2 -23.19 -9.92 -38.34
C LYS A 2 -22.90 -9.38 -36.93
N ILE A 3 -23.50 -9.95 -35.89
CA ILE A 3 -23.35 -9.46 -34.49
C ILE A 3 -22.04 -9.93 -33.87
N ILE A 4 -21.53 -11.11 -34.26
CA ILE A 4 -20.28 -11.67 -33.73
C ILE A 4 -19.05 -10.92 -34.28
N LEU A 5 -19.12 -10.41 -35.51
CA LEU A 5 -18.03 -9.65 -36.13
C LEU A 5 -17.86 -8.25 -35.51
N SER A 6 -18.95 -7.62 -35.06
CA SER A 6 -18.91 -6.28 -34.44
C SER A 6 -18.31 -6.31 -33.02
N ILE A 7 -18.49 -7.42 -32.29
CA ILE A 7 -17.91 -7.60 -30.94
C ILE A 7 -16.40 -7.91 -31.02
N LEU A 8 -15.96 -8.60 -32.08
CA LEU A 8 -14.53 -8.87 -32.31
C LEU A 8 -13.72 -7.60 -32.64
N ILE A 9 -14.32 -6.62 -33.31
CA ILE A 9 -13.67 -5.32 -33.59
C ILE A 9 -13.62 -4.44 -32.33
N PHE A 10 -14.58 -4.60 -31.40
CA PHE A 10 -14.59 -3.89 -30.12
C PHE A 10 -13.54 -4.43 -29.12
N LEU A 11 -13.19 -5.72 -29.21
CA LEU A 11 -12.17 -6.35 -28.36
C LEU A 11 -10.73 -6.16 -28.90
N LEU A 12 -10.56 -5.95 -30.22
CA LEU A 12 -9.26 -5.71 -30.85
C LEU A 12 -8.86 -4.22 -30.88
N SER A 13 -9.77 -3.30 -30.61
CA SER A 13 -9.50 -1.85 -30.64
C SER A 13 -8.88 -1.29 -29.36
N LEU A 14 -8.88 -2.05 -28.26
CA LEU A 14 -8.30 -1.59 -26.98
C LEU A 14 -6.77 -1.51 -26.99
N GLY A 15 -6.10 -2.28 -27.86
CA GLY A 15 -4.64 -2.26 -28.03
C GLY A 15 -4.14 -1.28 -29.11
N SER A 16 -5.02 -0.85 -30.03
CA SER A 16 -4.63 -0.09 -31.24
C SER A 16 -4.94 1.40 -31.17
N VAL A 17 -5.66 1.89 -30.16
CA VAL A 17 -5.83 3.35 -29.87
C VAL A 17 -4.51 4.04 -29.48
N PHE A 18 -3.42 3.28 -29.52
CA PHE A 18 -2.16 3.63 -28.94
C PHE A 18 -0.97 3.22 -29.87
N ALA A 19 -1.13 3.18 -31.20
CA ALA A 19 -0.09 2.72 -32.12
C ALA A 19 0.72 3.86 -32.79
N VAL A 20 1.55 4.57 -32.01
CA VAL A 20 2.67 5.39 -32.53
C VAL A 20 3.93 4.96 -31.79
N GLU A 21 4.69 4.03 -32.37
CA GLU A 21 5.77 3.30 -31.70
C GLU A 21 7.01 4.17 -31.41
N ASN A 22 7.49 4.97 -32.37
CA ASN A 22 8.78 5.65 -32.25
C ASN A 22 8.87 6.75 -31.17
N LYS A 23 7.76 7.43 -30.83
CA LYS A 23 7.76 8.51 -29.81
C LYS A 23 7.63 7.95 -28.39
N ARG A 24 7.09 6.73 -28.23
CA ARG A 24 6.79 6.16 -26.90
C ARG A 24 7.94 5.45 -26.25
N ASP A 25 8.77 4.78 -27.04
CA ASP A 25 9.99 4.18 -26.53
C ASP A 25 10.90 5.27 -25.94
N SER A 26 10.91 6.46 -26.55
CA SER A 26 11.56 7.66 -25.96
C SER A 26 10.95 8.04 -24.61
N LEU A 27 9.62 8.12 -24.50
CA LEU A 27 8.95 8.51 -23.25
C LEU A 27 9.15 7.49 -22.12
N TYR A 28 9.16 6.20 -22.42
CA TYR A 28 9.45 5.16 -21.42
C TYR A 28 10.92 5.22 -20.97
N ASN A 29 11.85 5.38 -21.92
CA ASN A 29 13.26 5.57 -21.61
C ASN A 29 13.48 6.83 -20.75
N ASP A 30 12.81 7.94 -21.05
CA ASP A 30 12.85 9.16 -20.24
C ASP A 30 12.35 8.92 -18.81
N TYR A 31 11.26 8.16 -18.63
CA TYR A 31 10.82 7.72 -17.31
C TYR A 31 11.93 6.94 -16.58
N THR A 32 12.49 5.91 -17.21
CA THR A 32 13.51 5.07 -16.56
C THR A 32 14.77 5.87 -16.20
N ASN A 33 15.16 6.82 -17.05
CA ASN A 33 16.29 7.72 -16.83
C ASN A 33 16.01 8.69 -15.68
N ASN A 34 14.82 9.29 -15.64
CA ASN A 34 14.41 10.15 -14.53
C ASN A 34 14.39 9.41 -13.19
N VAL A 35 13.90 8.17 -13.15
CA VAL A 35 13.94 7.36 -11.91
C VAL A 35 15.37 7.08 -11.49
N LYS A 36 16.26 6.73 -12.41
CA LYS A 36 17.68 6.49 -12.11
C LYS A 36 18.38 7.77 -11.60
N ASN A 37 18.16 8.89 -12.28
CA ASN A 37 18.91 10.12 -12.06
C ASN A 37 18.35 10.99 -10.93
N LEU A 38 17.06 10.89 -10.62
CA LEU A 38 16.38 11.77 -9.66
C LEU A 38 15.87 11.00 -8.44
N CYS A 39 15.27 9.83 -8.63
CA CYS A 39 14.78 9.03 -7.50
C CYS A 39 15.87 8.16 -6.86
N ALA A 40 16.69 7.49 -7.68
CA ALA A 40 17.72 6.55 -7.22
C ALA A 40 19.12 7.17 -7.09
N SER A 41 19.23 8.48 -7.25
CA SER A 41 20.50 9.22 -7.12
C SER A 41 21.09 9.08 -5.72
N SER A 42 22.41 8.91 -5.65
CA SER A 42 23.16 8.93 -4.39
C SER A 42 23.14 10.30 -3.69
N GLY A 43 22.83 11.37 -4.43
CA GLY A 43 22.73 12.73 -3.89
C GLY A 43 21.35 13.11 -3.34
N SER A 44 20.35 12.23 -3.41
CA SER A 44 19.03 12.53 -2.86
C SER A 44 18.98 12.39 -1.33
N GLU A 45 18.10 13.14 -0.68
CA GLU A 45 17.89 13.11 0.78
C GLU A 45 17.44 11.73 1.29
N TRP A 46 16.90 10.91 0.39
CA TRP A 46 16.42 9.55 0.65
C TRP A 46 17.35 8.46 0.12
N SER A 47 18.59 8.77 -0.26
CA SER A 47 19.58 7.82 -0.82
C SER A 47 19.81 6.55 0.03
N GLY A 48 19.51 6.59 1.32
CA GLY A 48 19.52 5.44 2.24
C GLY A 48 18.42 4.39 2.01
N TRP A 49 17.49 4.61 1.07
CA TRP A 49 16.36 3.72 0.80
C TRP A 49 16.77 2.27 0.48
N LYS A 50 17.94 2.04 -0.13
CA LYS A 50 18.47 0.69 -0.41
C LYS A 50 19.05 -0.01 0.81
N THR A 51 19.81 0.72 1.63
CA THR A 51 20.56 0.15 2.75
C THR A 51 19.70 -0.04 3.99
N GLY A 52 18.67 0.79 4.15
CA GLY A 52 17.70 0.72 5.25
C GLY A 52 16.32 0.23 4.79
N SER A 53 16.22 -0.74 3.88
CA SER A 53 14.90 -1.18 3.42
C SER A 53 14.11 -1.88 4.53
N LEU A 54 12.79 -1.65 4.57
CA LEU A 54 11.87 -2.37 5.48
C LEU A 54 11.36 -3.70 4.92
N ILE A 55 11.51 -3.88 3.61
CA ILE A 55 11.11 -5.08 2.88
C ILE A 55 12.30 -5.63 2.10
N LYS A 56 12.32 -6.94 1.83
CA LYS A 56 13.44 -7.58 1.10
C LYS A 56 13.62 -7.07 -0.33
N ILE A 57 12.53 -6.65 -0.98
CA ILE A 57 12.55 -6.21 -2.38
C ILE A 57 12.40 -4.71 -2.40
N VAL A 58 13.42 -4.02 -2.86
CA VAL A 58 13.50 -2.57 -2.65
C VAL A 58 12.90 -1.78 -3.82
N GLN A 59 12.74 -2.37 -5.00
CA GLN A 59 12.38 -1.63 -6.21
C GLN A 59 11.24 -2.28 -6.99
N VAL A 60 10.18 -1.50 -7.21
CA VAL A 60 9.12 -1.79 -8.19
C VAL A 60 9.58 -1.40 -9.59
N ASN A 61 9.45 -2.32 -10.54
CA ASN A 61 9.70 -2.04 -11.95
C ASN A 61 8.38 -1.91 -12.69
N TYR A 62 7.94 -0.68 -12.95
CA TYR A 62 6.73 -0.44 -13.73
C TYR A 62 6.95 -0.78 -15.21
N ALA A 63 6.03 -1.57 -15.74
CA ALA A 63 6.08 -2.11 -17.08
C ALA A 63 5.82 -1.04 -18.14
N ASP A 64 6.48 -1.18 -19.28
CA ASP A 64 6.12 -0.40 -20.47
C ASP A 64 4.74 -0.83 -21.00
N ILE A 65 3.91 0.12 -21.40
CA ILE A 65 2.59 -0.13 -21.97
C ILE A 65 2.67 -0.96 -23.26
N ASN A 66 3.78 -0.85 -24.00
CA ASN A 66 4.01 -1.60 -25.24
C ASN A 66 4.35 -3.08 -24.98
N ASN A 67 4.80 -3.42 -23.76
CA ASN A 67 5.17 -4.78 -23.36
C ASN A 67 4.30 -5.29 -22.20
N GLN A 68 2.99 -5.28 -22.39
CA GLN A 68 2.04 -5.63 -21.33
C GLN A 68 2.22 -7.07 -20.81
N LYS A 69 2.45 -8.06 -21.71
CA LYS A 69 2.66 -9.47 -21.32
C LYS A 69 3.92 -9.65 -20.49
N GLY A 70 5.04 -9.03 -20.89
CA GLY A 70 6.27 -9.04 -20.10
C GLY A 70 6.09 -8.33 -18.77
N GLY A 71 5.35 -7.22 -18.77
CA GLY A 71 4.99 -6.46 -17.57
C GLY A 71 4.21 -7.26 -16.54
N ASP A 72 3.19 -8.00 -16.97
CA ASP A 72 2.37 -8.82 -16.09
C ASP A 72 3.19 -9.93 -15.39
N ILE A 73 4.16 -10.52 -16.10
CA ILE A 73 5.08 -11.51 -15.53
C ILE A 73 5.93 -10.86 -14.43
N ILE A 74 6.45 -9.65 -14.69
CA ILE A 74 7.26 -8.89 -13.72
C ILE A 74 6.41 -8.55 -12.48
N TYR A 75 5.20 -8.05 -12.68
CA TYR A 75 4.28 -7.71 -11.58
C TYR A 75 3.92 -8.91 -10.73
N LYS A 76 3.55 -10.04 -11.35
CA LYS A 76 3.22 -11.27 -10.61
C LYS A 76 4.41 -11.80 -9.84
N LYS A 77 5.62 -11.77 -10.42
CA LYS A 77 6.84 -12.20 -9.73
C LYS A 77 7.08 -11.32 -8.50
N TYR A 78 7.06 -10.01 -8.67
CA TYR A 78 7.26 -9.06 -7.59
C TYR A 78 6.21 -9.21 -6.48
N LEU A 79 4.92 -9.33 -6.82
CA LEU A 79 3.85 -9.51 -5.82
C LEU A 79 4.01 -10.82 -5.04
N LYS A 80 4.41 -11.91 -5.69
CA LYS A 80 4.69 -13.17 -4.99
C LYS A 80 5.83 -13.03 -4.00
N GLU A 81 6.90 -12.35 -4.40
CA GLU A 81 8.04 -12.10 -3.51
C GLU A 81 7.63 -11.16 -2.35
N LEU A 82 6.71 -10.22 -2.59
CA LEU A 82 6.10 -9.37 -1.56
C LEU A 82 5.05 -10.11 -0.70
N GLN A 83 4.70 -11.34 -1.06
CA GLN A 83 3.61 -12.12 -0.48
C GLN A 83 2.22 -11.48 -0.59
N ALA A 84 2.02 -10.69 -1.64
CA ALA A 84 0.74 -10.12 -2.03
C ALA A 84 0.02 -11.01 -3.07
N ASP A 85 -1.27 -10.76 -3.27
CA ASP A 85 -2.11 -11.52 -4.20
C ASP A 85 -1.78 -11.20 -5.67
N ALA A 86 -0.94 -12.03 -6.28
CA ALA A 86 -0.58 -11.93 -7.69
C ALA A 86 -1.73 -12.24 -8.66
N SER A 87 -2.78 -12.96 -8.23
CA SER A 87 -3.90 -13.34 -9.11
C SER A 87 -4.73 -12.14 -9.54
N LYS A 88 -4.72 -11.08 -8.73
CA LYS A 88 -5.42 -9.84 -9.01
C LYS A 88 -4.92 -9.15 -10.28
N ILE A 89 -3.66 -9.37 -10.70
CA ILE A 89 -3.14 -8.86 -11.98
C ILE A 89 -3.95 -9.36 -13.17
N ASP A 90 -4.42 -10.60 -13.14
CA ASP A 90 -5.22 -11.21 -14.21
C ASP A 90 -6.68 -10.75 -14.21
N SER A 91 -7.16 -10.23 -13.07
CA SER A 91 -8.52 -9.72 -12.93
C SER A 91 -8.71 -8.33 -13.55
N PHE A 92 -7.62 -7.59 -13.80
CA PHE A 92 -7.66 -6.27 -14.42
C PHE A 92 -7.83 -6.40 -15.94
N GLY A 93 -8.93 -5.86 -16.46
CA GLY A 93 -9.30 -5.96 -17.88
C GLY A 93 -10.81 -5.99 -18.16
N LEU A 94 -11.63 -6.12 -17.11
CA LEU A 94 -13.10 -6.16 -17.21
C LEU A 94 -13.78 -4.81 -16.91
N GLY A 95 -13.01 -3.76 -16.60
CA GLY A 95 -13.52 -2.44 -16.19
C GLY A 95 -13.30 -1.35 -17.23
N ASN A 96 -14.03 -0.23 -17.09
CA ASN A 96 -13.86 0.97 -17.90
C ASN A 96 -12.62 1.76 -17.45
N GLY A 97 -11.43 1.43 -17.97
CA GLY A 97 -10.23 2.21 -17.72
C GLY A 97 -8.95 1.61 -18.30
N PRO A 98 -7.84 2.39 -18.32
CA PRO A 98 -6.55 1.91 -18.76
C PRO A 98 -6.02 0.79 -17.85
N VAL A 99 -5.99 -0.45 -18.37
CA VAL A 99 -5.56 -1.64 -17.65
C VAL A 99 -4.14 -1.50 -17.07
N PHE A 100 -3.27 -0.76 -17.77
CA PHE A 100 -1.90 -0.49 -17.31
C PHE A 100 -1.84 0.36 -16.03
N LEU A 101 -2.76 1.32 -15.87
CA LEU A 101 -2.84 2.17 -14.68
C LEU A 101 -3.32 1.35 -13.49
N ASP A 102 -4.34 0.53 -13.67
CA ASP A 102 -4.93 -0.27 -12.60
C ASP A 102 -3.90 -1.27 -12.02
N LYS A 103 -3.16 -1.94 -12.91
CA LYS A 103 -2.08 -2.85 -12.52
C LYS A 103 -0.96 -2.11 -11.78
N ALA A 104 -0.48 -0.97 -12.29
CA ALA A 104 0.57 -0.20 -11.65
C ALA A 104 0.13 0.41 -10.30
N SER A 105 -1.11 0.89 -10.20
CA SER A 105 -1.71 1.39 -8.96
C SER A 105 -1.80 0.28 -7.92
N TYR A 106 -2.18 -0.93 -8.32
CA TYR A 106 -2.19 -2.08 -7.44
C TYR A 106 -0.79 -2.41 -6.90
N MET A 107 0.21 -2.48 -7.79
CA MET A 107 1.61 -2.69 -7.42
C MET A 107 2.12 -1.66 -6.42
N TYR A 108 1.84 -0.37 -6.67
CA TYR A 108 2.21 0.71 -5.77
C TYR A 108 1.54 0.56 -4.40
N LYS A 109 0.23 0.32 -4.37
CA LYS A 109 -0.56 0.20 -3.12
C LYS A 109 -0.10 -0.98 -2.28
N GLU A 110 0.13 -2.15 -2.87
CA GLU A 110 0.65 -3.32 -2.16
C GLU A 110 2.06 -3.05 -1.60
N THR A 111 2.93 -2.42 -2.39
CA THR A 111 4.30 -2.08 -1.95
C THR A 111 4.27 -1.12 -0.76
N MET A 112 3.50 -0.03 -0.85
CA MET A 112 3.35 0.92 0.25
C MET A 112 2.73 0.25 1.49
N SER A 113 1.73 -0.59 1.30
CA SER A 113 1.07 -1.31 2.40
C SER A 113 2.04 -2.26 3.11
N ALA A 114 2.90 -2.96 2.37
CA ALA A 114 3.94 -3.80 2.93
C ALA A 114 4.96 -2.99 3.73
N LEU A 115 5.44 -1.86 3.19
CA LEU A 115 6.37 -0.96 3.90
C LEU A 115 5.78 -0.48 5.24
N TYR A 116 4.54 0.03 5.23
CA TYR A 116 3.88 0.50 6.45
C TYR A 116 3.58 -0.65 7.41
N ALA A 117 3.17 -1.83 6.94
CA ALA A 117 2.94 -3.00 7.79
C ALA A 117 4.23 -3.44 8.49
N CYS A 118 5.35 -3.49 7.76
CA CYS A 118 6.66 -3.82 8.33
C CYS A 118 7.12 -2.76 9.34
N ALA A 119 6.89 -1.47 9.05
CA ALA A 119 7.19 -0.39 10.00
C ALA A 119 6.37 -0.52 11.30
N VAL A 120 5.06 -0.76 11.18
CA VAL A 120 4.17 -0.99 12.32
C VAL A 120 4.65 -2.16 13.17
N MET A 121 4.97 -3.30 12.57
CA MET A 121 5.47 -4.45 13.31
C MET A 121 6.81 -4.18 14.01
N ASN A 122 7.72 -3.44 13.36
CA ASN A 122 8.98 -3.01 13.98
C ASN A 122 8.73 -2.11 15.20
N VAL A 123 7.81 -1.13 15.10
CA VAL A 123 7.38 -0.31 16.24
C VAL A 123 6.85 -1.19 17.36
N ARG A 124 6.01 -2.18 17.04
CA ARG A 124 5.43 -3.06 18.07
C ARG A 124 6.50 -3.80 18.87
N VAL A 125 7.42 -4.47 18.17
CA VAL A 125 8.53 -5.20 18.80
C VAL A 125 9.38 -4.25 19.65
N ARG A 126 9.71 -3.06 19.12
CA ARG A 126 10.53 -2.07 19.83
C ARG A 126 9.84 -1.56 21.09
N THR A 127 8.58 -1.16 21.00
CA THR A 127 7.81 -0.64 22.14
C THR A 127 7.66 -1.69 23.24
N ILE A 128 7.35 -2.94 22.87
CA ILE A 128 7.28 -4.04 23.84
C ILE A 128 8.64 -4.26 24.51
N ASN A 129 9.74 -4.27 23.75
CA ASN A 129 11.09 -4.40 24.32
C ASN A 129 11.43 -3.27 25.30
N THR A 130 10.99 -2.04 25.04
CA THR A 130 11.16 -0.91 25.96
C THR A 130 10.37 -1.10 27.25
N ILE A 131 9.11 -1.53 27.16
CA ILE A 131 8.26 -1.79 28.33
C ILE A 131 8.84 -2.93 29.20
N LEU A 132 9.34 -3.99 28.57
CA LEU A 132 9.95 -5.13 29.26
C LEU A 132 11.22 -4.78 30.06
N LYS A 133 11.88 -3.64 29.78
CA LYS A 133 13.03 -3.15 30.57
C LYS A 133 12.61 -2.51 31.90
N ILE A 134 11.34 -2.15 32.05
CA ILE A 134 10.83 -1.56 33.30
C ILE A 134 10.69 -2.70 34.33
N PRO A 135 11.26 -2.57 35.55
CA PRO A 135 11.14 -3.59 36.57
C PRO A 135 9.68 -3.75 36.98
N THR A 136 9.07 -4.89 36.63
CA THR A 136 7.71 -5.25 37.03
C THR A 136 7.79 -6.28 38.16
N THR A 137 7.26 -5.94 39.33
CA THR A 137 7.53 -6.72 40.55
C THR A 137 6.63 -7.94 40.74
N ARG A 138 5.43 -8.05 40.13
CA ARG A 138 4.48 -9.16 40.42
C ARG A 138 3.45 -9.51 39.32
N SER A 139 3.65 -9.15 38.05
CA SER A 139 2.59 -9.33 37.02
C SER A 139 2.94 -10.37 35.94
N ASN A 140 1.92 -11.15 35.53
CA ASN A 140 1.88 -11.99 34.31
C ASN A 140 2.15 -11.20 33.02
N LEU A 141 2.10 -9.86 33.10
CA LEU A 141 2.48 -8.89 32.09
C LEU A 141 3.76 -9.24 31.33
N LYS A 142 4.81 -9.66 32.05
CA LYS A 142 6.10 -9.98 31.41
C LYS A 142 5.96 -11.15 30.43
N GLU A 143 5.20 -12.18 30.80
CA GLU A 143 4.96 -13.35 29.95
C GLU A 143 4.10 -12.99 28.74
N VAL A 144 3.01 -12.24 28.96
CA VAL A 144 2.10 -11.80 27.89
C VAL A 144 2.84 -10.94 26.86
N LEU A 145 3.61 -9.94 27.31
CA LEU A 145 4.43 -9.09 26.45
C LEU A 145 5.48 -9.87 25.68
N THR A 146 6.14 -10.82 26.34
CA THR A 146 7.15 -11.68 25.70
C THR A 146 6.51 -12.50 24.57
N LYS A 147 5.33 -13.08 24.82
CA LYS A 147 4.58 -13.84 23.82
C LYS A 147 4.13 -12.96 22.64
N GLU A 148 3.63 -11.76 22.90
CA GLU A 148 3.23 -10.83 21.84
C GLU A 148 4.42 -10.37 21.00
N ARG A 149 5.56 -10.06 21.64
CA ARG A 149 6.81 -9.74 20.96
C ARG A 149 7.24 -10.87 20.04
N ASP A 150 7.28 -12.10 20.55
CA ASP A 150 7.76 -13.26 19.79
C ASP A 150 6.84 -13.60 18.63
N SER A 151 5.53 -13.51 18.84
CA SER A 151 4.53 -13.63 17.78
C SER A 151 4.74 -12.57 16.69
N THR A 152 4.94 -11.31 17.09
CA THR A 152 5.15 -10.20 16.14
C THR A 152 6.49 -10.33 15.40
N ALA A 153 7.56 -10.75 16.08
CA ALA A 153 8.87 -11.00 15.49
C ALA A 153 8.83 -12.15 14.49
N LYS A 154 8.05 -13.20 14.79
CA LYS A 154 7.78 -14.29 13.85
C LYS A 154 7.01 -13.78 12.63
N SER A 155 5.97 -12.98 12.82
CA SER A 155 5.22 -12.36 11.72
C SER A 155 6.08 -11.44 10.83
N LEU A 156 7.05 -10.72 11.38
CA LEU A 156 8.02 -9.94 10.58
C LEU A 156 8.77 -10.85 9.60
N SER A 157 9.28 -11.98 10.10
CA SER A 157 10.04 -12.94 9.30
C SER A 157 9.17 -13.61 8.24
N GLU A 158 7.96 -14.03 8.64
CA GLU A 158 6.98 -14.67 7.76
C GLU A 158 6.57 -13.74 6.63
N LYS A 159 6.34 -12.44 6.90
CA LYS A 159 5.93 -11.45 5.90
C LYS A 159 7.06 -10.86 5.05
N GLY A 160 8.29 -11.38 5.17
CA GLY A 160 9.43 -10.88 4.42
C GLY A 160 9.87 -9.45 4.81
N CYS A 161 9.49 -8.99 6.00
CA CYS A 161 9.95 -7.73 6.56
C CYS A 161 11.40 -7.85 7.04
N LEU A 162 12.13 -6.75 6.95
CA LEU A 162 13.45 -6.61 7.56
C LEU A 162 13.29 -5.96 8.95
N GLN A 163 14.00 -6.51 9.93
CA GLN A 163 14.01 -5.96 11.27
C GLN A 163 15.02 -4.81 11.34
N VAL A 164 14.57 -3.65 11.81
CA VAL A 164 15.47 -2.51 12.02
C VAL A 164 16.22 -2.71 13.33
N THR A 165 17.54 -2.85 13.24
CA THR A 165 18.43 -3.10 14.39
C THR A 165 18.67 -1.86 15.24
N ASP A 166 18.51 -0.67 14.66
CA ASP A 166 18.61 0.60 15.38
C ASP A 166 17.31 0.89 16.14
N THR A 167 17.42 1.00 17.46
CA THR A 167 16.28 1.19 18.36
C THR A 167 15.82 2.64 18.50
N SER A 168 16.42 3.60 17.79
CA SER A 168 16.00 5.00 17.88
C SER A 168 14.69 5.27 17.11
N GLU A 169 13.81 6.11 17.69
CA GLU A 169 12.55 6.54 17.05
C GLU A 169 12.80 7.22 15.70
N LEU A 170 13.85 8.05 15.65
CA LEU A 170 14.23 8.80 14.46
C LEU A 170 14.67 7.90 13.31
N SER A 171 15.36 6.79 13.60
CA SER A 171 15.92 5.90 12.58
C SER A 171 14.84 5.13 11.81
N LEU A 172 13.82 4.62 12.50
CA LEU A 172 12.72 3.91 11.85
C LEU A 172 11.83 4.85 11.02
N ARG A 173 11.52 6.05 11.54
CA ARG A 173 10.78 7.06 10.79
C ARG A 173 11.53 7.51 9.53
N LYS A 174 12.82 7.80 9.66
CA LYS A 174 13.67 8.18 8.51
C LYS A 174 13.72 7.07 7.48
N THR A 175 13.92 5.84 7.93
CA THR A 175 13.90 4.64 7.10
C THR A 175 12.59 4.52 6.32
N LEU A 176 11.44 4.59 7.00
CA LEU A 176 10.13 4.52 6.35
C LEU A 176 9.94 5.67 5.36
N LEU A 177 10.32 6.90 5.74
CA LEU A 177 10.25 8.08 4.89
C LEU A 177 11.08 7.90 3.62
N ASP A 178 12.31 7.40 3.72
CA ASP A 178 13.20 7.20 2.57
C ASP A 178 12.65 6.15 1.60
N ASN A 179 12.20 5.01 2.13
CA ASN A 179 11.60 3.95 1.33
C ASN A 179 10.33 4.42 0.62
N THR A 180 9.42 5.06 1.36
CA THR A 180 8.14 5.52 0.79
C THR A 180 8.32 6.69 -0.17
N THR A 181 9.26 7.60 0.08
CA THR A 181 9.61 8.71 -0.83
C THR A 181 10.17 8.16 -2.14
N TYR A 182 11.04 7.15 -2.07
CA TYR A 182 11.55 6.50 -3.28
C TYR A 182 10.42 5.85 -4.10
N GLN A 183 9.55 5.05 -3.48
CA GLN A 183 8.44 4.42 -4.19
C GLN A 183 7.46 5.45 -4.77
N TYR A 184 7.15 6.51 -4.01
CA TYR A 184 6.33 7.61 -4.48
C TYR A 184 6.96 8.32 -5.67
N CYS A 185 8.27 8.62 -5.61
CA CYS A 185 9.02 9.24 -6.70
C CYS A 185 8.95 8.38 -7.97
N ASN A 186 9.27 7.09 -7.86
CA ASN A 186 9.23 6.14 -8.98
C ASN A 186 7.82 6.09 -9.61
N TYR A 187 6.79 5.89 -8.78
CA TYR A 187 5.41 5.84 -9.26
C TYR A 187 4.94 7.17 -9.87
N ARG A 188 5.35 8.31 -9.31
CA ARG A 188 5.01 9.63 -9.82
C ARG A 188 5.57 9.87 -11.22
N TYR A 189 6.81 9.45 -11.48
CA TYR A 189 7.40 9.51 -12.83
C TYR A 189 6.70 8.54 -13.78
N TYR A 190 6.32 7.35 -13.32
CA TYR A 190 5.53 6.43 -14.13
C TYR A 190 4.15 7.01 -14.49
N LEU A 191 3.46 7.66 -13.56
CA LEU A 191 2.19 8.37 -13.84
C LEU A 191 2.37 9.52 -14.84
N ASN A 192 3.50 10.24 -14.77
CA ASN A 192 3.83 11.26 -15.78
C ASN A 192 4.05 10.64 -17.17
N TYR A 193 4.73 9.49 -17.24
CA TYR A 193 4.86 8.72 -18.47
C TYR A 193 3.49 8.37 -19.05
N LEU A 194 2.58 7.83 -18.23
CA LEU A 194 1.22 7.50 -18.67
C LEU A 194 0.42 8.74 -19.13
N ASP A 195 0.54 9.87 -18.43
CA ASP A 195 -0.13 11.12 -18.78
C ASP A 195 0.38 11.66 -20.14
N ASN A 196 1.70 11.63 -20.36
CA ASN A 196 2.32 12.08 -21.61
C ASN A 196 1.94 11.18 -22.79
N VAL A 197 1.98 9.86 -22.63
CA VAL A 197 1.49 8.91 -23.64
C VAL A 197 0.03 9.19 -23.98
N SER A 198 -0.80 9.45 -22.97
CA SER A 198 -2.24 9.67 -23.18
C SER A 198 -2.50 10.99 -23.91
N LYS A 199 -1.72 12.04 -23.62
CA LYS A 199 -1.77 13.32 -24.35
C LYS A 199 -1.31 13.19 -25.80
N ASP A 200 -0.20 12.50 -26.04
CA ASP A 200 0.30 12.23 -27.39
C ASP A 200 -0.74 11.47 -28.22
N SER A 201 -1.48 10.56 -27.58
CA SER A 201 -2.56 9.82 -28.23
C SER A 201 -3.73 10.74 -28.59
N ILE A 202 -4.09 11.70 -27.73
CA ILE A 202 -5.06 12.75 -28.08
C ILE A 202 -4.56 13.56 -29.27
N GLU A 203 -3.33 14.11 -29.23
CA GLU A 203 -2.79 14.94 -30.32
C GLU A 203 -2.76 14.20 -31.66
N THR A 204 -2.39 12.91 -31.65
CA THR A 204 -2.39 12.06 -32.84
C THR A 204 -3.79 11.87 -33.43
N TYR A 205 -4.81 11.74 -32.57
CA TYR A 205 -6.19 11.51 -33.00
C TYR A 205 -6.93 12.80 -33.42
N PHE A 206 -6.54 13.97 -32.90
CA PHE A 206 -7.25 15.23 -33.14
C PHE A 206 -6.53 16.21 -34.07
N GLY A 207 -5.24 16.02 -34.35
CA GLY A 207 -4.44 17.06 -34.97
C GLY A 207 -4.35 18.31 -34.07
N ASP A 208 -3.50 19.25 -34.47
CA ASP A 208 -3.06 20.39 -33.65
C ASP A 208 -4.16 21.04 -32.77
N SER A 209 -3.83 21.21 -31.49
CA SER A 209 -4.71 21.38 -30.33
C SER A 209 -5.57 22.67 -30.26
N THR A 210 -5.66 23.45 -31.32
CA THR A 210 -6.47 24.67 -31.38
C THR A 210 -7.92 24.44 -31.80
N ILE A 211 -8.24 23.30 -32.42
CA ILE A 211 -9.61 22.97 -32.88
C ILE A 211 -10.33 21.99 -31.93
N ALA A 212 -9.58 21.32 -31.05
CA ALA A 212 -10.10 20.24 -30.20
C ALA A 212 -10.97 20.71 -29.01
N LYS A 213 -10.99 22.00 -28.67
CA LYS A 213 -11.81 22.51 -27.54
C LYS A 213 -13.27 22.77 -27.90
N ASP A 214 -13.57 23.12 -29.16
CA ASP A 214 -14.93 23.53 -29.57
C ASP A 214 -15.68 22.51 -30.44
N ASN A 215 -15.03 21.46 -30.95
CA ASN A 215 -15.65 20.51 -31.88
C ASN A 215 -15.89 19.09 -31.31
N PHE A 216 -16.18 18.97 -30.01
CA PHE A 216 -16.71 17.72 -29.45
C PHE A 216 -18.08 17.31 -30.02
N ALA A 217 -18.77 18.21 -30.72
CA ALA A 217 -20.15 18.02 -31.20
C ALA A 217 -20.29 17.46 -32.63
N LYS A 218 -19.20 17.27 -33.39
CA LYS A 218 -19.26 16.82 -34.80
C LYS A 218 -18.25 15.71 -35.13
N GLN A 219 -18.25 14.63 -34.36
CA GLN A 219 -17.50 13.40 -34.71
C GLN A 219 -18.46 12.27 -35.05
N ASP A 220 -18.10 11.46 -36.05
CA ASP A 220 -18.74 10.19 -36.38
C ASP A 220 -18.90 9.34 -35.11
N THR A 221 -19.99 8.59 -34.98
CA THR A 221 -20.39 7.86 -33.77
C THR A 221 -19.32 6.89 -33.23
N ASN A 222 -18.45 6.37 -34.11
CA ASN A 222 -17.32 5.52 -33.71
C ASN A 222 -16.13 6.31 -33.14
N THR A 223 -15.89 7.53 -33.63
CA THR A 223 -14.83 8.43 -33.13
C THR A 223 -15.17 9.03 -31.76
N ALA A 224 -16.42 9.42 -31.53
CA ALA A 224 -16.87 10.00 -30.26
C ALA A 224 -16.71 9.04 -29.07
N ALA A 225 -16.92 7.73 -29.28
CA ALA A 225 -16.75 6.71 -28.26
C ALA A 225 -15.28 6.51 -27.86
N VAL A 226 -14.38 6.47 -28.84
CA VAL A 226 -12.92 6.36 -28.62
C VAL A 226 -12.41 7.62 -27.90
N THR A 227 -12.85 8.81 -28.34
CA THR A 227 -12.56 10.09 -27.69
C THR A 227 -12.95 10.09 -26.22
N GLN A 228 -14.18 9.66 -25.91
CA GLN A 228 -14.67 9.64 -24.54
C GLN A 228 -13.87 8.65 -23.67
N GLN A 229 -13.42 7.54 -24.23
CA GLN A 229 -12.57 6.58 -23.52
C GLN A 229 -11.17 7.14 -23.23
N ILE A 230 -10.53 7.79 -24.19
CA ILE A 230 -9.22 8.45 -23.99
C ILE A 230 -9.34 9.54 -22.91
N ALA A 231 -10.38 10.38 -23.00
CA ALA A 231 -10.64 11.42 -22.00
C ALA A 231 -10.87 10.86 -20.59
N ARG A 232 -11.62 9.76 -20.46
CA ARG A 232 -11.80 9.04 -19.19
C ARG A 232 -10.48 8.48 -18.65
N GLY A 233 -9.63 7.94 -19.53
CA GLY A 233 -8.29 7.44 -19.17
C GLY A 233 -7.40 8.55 -18.62
N VAL A 234 -7.32 9.69 -19.32
CA VAL A 234 -6.55 10.87 -18.87
C VAL A 234 -7.05 11.37 -17.50
N ASN A 235 -8.37 11.49 -17.33
CA ASN A 235 -8.93 11.94 -16.06
C ASN A 235 -8.61 10.95 -14.93
N LYS A 236 -8.63 9.64 -15.19
CA LYS A 236 -8.26 8.62 -14.20
C LYS A 236 -6.79 8.75 -13.79
N ILE A 237 -5.88 8.98 -14.74
CA ILE A 237 -4.45 9.20 -14.46
C ILE A 237 -4.25 10.47 -13.62
N LYS A 238 -4.90 11.58 -14.01
CA LYS A 238 -4.84 12.84 -13.24
C LYS A 238 -5.36 12.68 -11.82
N ASN A 239 -6.49 11.98 -11.65
CA ASN A 239 -7.05 11.69 -10.34
C ASN A 239 -6.11 10.84 -9.49
N GLU A 240 -5.46 9.83 -10.08
CA GLU A 240 -4.45 9.03 -9.38
C GLU A 240 -3.22 9.86 -8.98
N ILE A 241 -2.76 10.79 -9.82
CA ILE A 241 -1.67 11.73 -9.48
C ILE A 241 -2.05 12.60 -8.27
N ILE A 242 -3.27 13.16 -8.27
CA ILE A 242 -3.77 13.98 -7.16
C ILE A 242 -3.89 13.11 -5.89
N HIS A 243 -4.55 11.96 -6.01
CA HIS A 243 -4.76 11.04 -4.91
C HIS A 243 -3.46 10.60 -4.24
N THR A 244 -2.46 10.19 -5.03
CA THR A 244 -1.16 9.75 -4.49
C THR A 244 -0.40 10.88 -3.80
N LYS A 245 -0.50 12.12 -4.31
CA LYS A 245 0.08 13.31 -3.68
C LYS A 245 -0.57 13.63 -2.33
N GLU A 246 -1.88 13.41 -2.20
CA GLU A 246 -2.62 13.67 -0.95
C GLU A 246 -2.42 12.56 0.09
N VAL A 247 -2.45 11.30 -0.33
CA VAL A 247 -2.36 10.15 0.57
C VAL A 247 -0.94 9.96 1.13
N PHE A 248 0.10 10.25 0.34
CA PHE A 248 1.49 10.08 0.77
C PHE A 248 1.82 10.75 2.13
N PRO A 249 1.58 12.07 2.32
CA PRO A 249 1.84 12.71 3.61
C PRO A 249 0.87 12.22 4.71
N GLN A 250 -0.38 11.94 4.37
CA GLN A 250 -1.38 11.45 5.34
C GLN A 250 -0.97 10.10 5.95
N ALA A 251 -0.45 9.18 5.14
CA ALA A 251 0.01 7.88 5.61
C ALA A 251 1.19 8.02 6.59
N MET A 252 2.10 8.97 6.35
CA MET A 252 3.24 9.24 7.25
C MET A 252 2.79 9.87 8.58
N VAL A 253 1.79 10.75 8.53
CA VAL A 253 1.16 11.32 9.73
C VAL A 253 0.46 10.22 10.54
N ALA A 254 -0.35 9.38 9.89
CA ALA A 254 -1.04 8.27 10.54
C ALA A 254 -0.06 7.28 11.20
N PHE A 255 1.06 6.97 10.53
CA PHE A 255 2.12 6.16 11.13
C PHE A 255 2.74 6.84 12.35
N SER A 256 3.02 8.14 12.28
CA SER A 256 3.59 8.90 13.40
C SER A 256 2.65 8.95 14.60
N GLU A 257 1.34 9.08 14.38
CA GLU A 257 0.32 9.02 15.43
C GLU A 257 0.23 7.63 16.04
N PHE A 258 0.24 6.57 15.21
CA PHE A 258 0.29 5.20 15.67
C PHE A 258 1.50 4.97 16.59
N GLU A 259 2.69 5.36 16.15
CA GLU A 259 3.93 5.14 16.92
C GLU A 259 3.89 5.85 18.29
N LYS A 260 3.37 7.07 18.34
CA LYS A 260 3.23 7.85 19.59
C LYS A 260 2.21 7.24 20.56
N THR A 261 1.12 6.68 20.04
CA THR A 261 -0.02 6.22 20.86
C THR A 261 0.06 4.74 21.24
N TYR A 262 0.87 3.95 20.54
CA TYR A 262 0.92 2.49 20.74
C TYR A 262 1.39 2.08 22.14
N ALA A 263 2.34 2.81 22.75
CA ALA A 263 2.76 2.53 24.12
C ALA A 263 1.61 2.72 25.13
N SER A 264 0.83 3.80 24.98
CA SER A 264 -0.37 4.04 25.79
C SER A 264 -1.42 2.96 25.58
N HIS A 265 -1.64 2.53 24.33
CA HIS A 265 -2.55 1.45 24.00
C HIS A 265 -2.18 0.15 24.74
N ILE A 266 -0.90 -0.24 24.71
CA ILE A 266 -0.41 -1.41 25.44
C ILE A 266 -0.69 -1.28 26.95
N ILE A 267 -0.34 -0.14 27.56
CA ILE A 267 -0.55 0.08 29.01
C ILE A 267 -2.03 -0.02 29.37
N LEU A 268 -2.92 0.57 28.57
CA LEU A 268 -4.36 0.51 28.80
C LEU A 268 -4.92 -0.91 28.68
N GLN A 269 -4.43 -1.71 27.72
CA GLN A 269 -4.80 -3.12 27.61
C GLN A 269 -4.42 -3.91 28.87
N PHE A 270 -3.27 -3.59 29.49
CA PHE A 270 -2.88 -4.25 30.73
C PHE A 270 -3.70 -3.85 31.93
N ILE A 271 -3.98 -2.55 32.10
CA ILE A 271 -4.86 -2.09 33.17
C ILE A 271 -6.23 -2.77 33.07
N LEU A 272 -6.74 -2.92 31.85
CA LEU A 272 -8.00 -3.62 31.60
C LEU A 272 -7.92 -5.11 31.97
N GLN A 273 -6.86 -5.80 31.57
CA GLN A 273 -6.68 -7.22 31.88
C GLN A 273 -6.55 -7.45 33.39
N ASP A 274 -5.73 -6.66 34.09
CA ASP A 274 -5.56 -6.75 35.54
C ASP A 274 -6.90 -6.49 36.26
N TYR A 275 -7.71 -5.55 35.77
CA TYR A 275 -9.06 -5.30 36.29
C TYR A 275 -9.99 -6.50 36.09
N ILE A 276 -9.97 -7.13 34.91
CA ILE A 276 -10.76 -8.34 34.61
C ILE A 276 -10.34 -9.51 35.50
N ASP A 277 -9.03 -9.72 35.67
CA ASP A 277 -8.49 -10.80 36.49
C ASP A 277 -8.87 -10.59 37.96
N LEU A 278 -8.67 -9.39 38.51
CA LEU A 278 -9.07 -9.04 39.86
C LEU A 278 -10.58 -9.26 40.08
N ARG A 279 -11.41 -8.79 39.15
CA ARG A 279 -12.87 -8.99 39.21
C ARG A 279 -13.24 -10.47 39.21
N THR A 280 -12.54 -11.28 38.42
CA THR A 280 -12.80 -12.72 38.30
C THR A 280 -12.40 -13.45 39.58
N THR A 281 -11.22 -13.14 40.13
CA THR A 281 -10.78 -13.67 41.43
C THR A 281 -11.74 -13.26 42.55
N LEU A 282 -12.14 -11.99 42.59
CA LEU A 282 -13.08 -11.51 43.60
C LEU A 282 -14.42 -12.24 43.52
N LYS A 283 -14.97 -12.43 42.30
CA LYS A 283 -16.18 -13.25 42.09
C LYS A 283 -15.99 -14.67 42.59
N SER A 284 -14.86 -15.30 42.30
CA SER A 284 -14.56 -16.67 42.73
C SER A 284 -14.46 -16.80 44.25
N VAL A 285 -14.03 -15.76 44.96
CA VAL A 285 -13.94 -15.75 46.43
C VAL A 285 -15.28 -15.38 47.07
N MET A 286 -15.98 -14.37 46.53
CA MET A 286 -17.24 -13.89 47.07
C MET A 286 -18.38 -14.90 46.88
N ASN A 287 -18.42 -15.66 45.78
CA ASN A 287 -19.48 -16.65 45.54
C ASN A 287 -19.56 -17.73 46.64
N PRO A 288 -18.45 -18.41 47.02
CA PRO A 288 -18.45 -19.34 48.14
C PRO A 288 -18.80 -18.67 49.47
N ILE A 289 -18.27 -17.48 49.76
CA ILE A 289 -18.60 -16.74 51.01
C ILE A 289 -20.09 -16.42 51.07
N GLY A 290 -20.66 -15.94 49.97
CA GLY A 290 -22.09 -15.68 49.85
C GLY A 290 -22.92 -16.94 50.05
N GLN A 291 -22.50 -18.08 49.50
CA GLN A 291 -23.16 -19.36 49.74
C GLN A 291 -23.07 -19.81 51.20
N VAL A 292 -21.94 -19.60 51.86
CA VAL A 292 -21.78 -19.93 53.29
C VAL A 292 -22.68 -19.06 54.14
N ILE A 293 -22.69 -17.74 53.91
CA ILE A 293 -23.57 -16.80 54.63
C ILE A 293 -25.04 -17.15 54.41
N TYR A 294 -25.45 -17.43 53.16
CA TYR A 294 -26.82 -17.81 52.84
C TYR A 294 -27.24 -19.12 53.52
N LYS A 295 -26.37 -20.14 53.52
CA LYS A 295 -26.62 -21.41 54.21
C LYS A 295 -26.66 -21.23 55.73
N ALA A 296 -25.77 -20.41 56.31
CA ALA A 296 -25.76 -20.11 57.73
C ALA A 296 -27.02 -19.35 58.15
N SER A 297 -27.44 -18.36 57.35
CA SER A 297 -28.68 -17.61 57.58
C SER A 297 -29.91 -18.50 57.49
N ASN A 298 -29.99 -19.42 56.52
CA ASN A 298 -31.11 -20.36 56.41
C ASN A 298 -31.09 -21.44 57.51
N ALA A 299 -29.93 -21.79 58.06
CA ALA A 299 -29.83 -22.72 59.19
C ALA A 299 -30.19 -22.07 60.55
N GLN A 300 -30.20 -20.74 60.62
CA GLN A 300 -30.57 -19.96 61.81
C GLN A 300 -31.98 -19.36 61.75
N ALA A 301 -32.62 -19.39 60.58
CA ALA A 301 -34.04 -19.05 60.45
C ALA A 301 -34.88 -20.27 60.90
N PRO A 302 -35.78 -20.12 61.89
CA PRO A 302 -36.61 -21.21 62.42
C PRO A 302 -37.67 -21.72 61.43
#